data_AF-A0A1H9BWB6-F1
#
_entry.id   AF-A0A1H9BWB6-F1
#
_cell.length_a   1.000
_cell.length_b   1.000
_cell.length_c   1.000
_cell.angle_alpha   90.00
_cell.angle_beta   90.00
_cell.angle_gamma   90.00
#
_symmetry.space_group_name_H-M   'P 1'
#
loop_
_entity.id
_entity.type
_entity.pdbx_description
1 polymer ?
#
loop_
_entity_poly.entity_id
_entity_poly.type
_entity_poly.pdbx_seq_one_letter_code
_entity_poly.pdbx_strand_id
1 'polypeptide(L)'
;MPKQSSAQKKKVEKVMHEYKEGTLKSGKDGKGGKVKSRKQAIAIAMHEADIPKRGDKKKSSSNDTSKKKKSAGKKSAKSKKS
;
A
#
# COMPACT_ATOMS: atom_id res chain seq x y z
N MET A 1 -16.93 -3.54 17.79
CA MET A 1 -15.93 -3.44 16.68
C MET A 1 -15.70 -1.98 16.38
N PRO A 2 -14.45 -1.51 16.25
CA PRO A 2 -14.20 -0.18 15.70
C PRO A 2 -14.84 -0.10 14.31
N LYS A 3 -15.63 0.95 14.08
CA LYS A 3 -16.32 1.20 12.81
C LYS A 3 -15.28 1.72 11.81
N GLN A 4 -15.27 1.19 10.59
CA GLN A 4 -14.31 1.63 9.59
C GLN A 4 -14.50 3.11 9.25
N SER A 5 -13.39 3.84 9.12
CA SER A 5 -13.41 5.24 8.70
C SER A 5 -13.78 5.35 7.21
N SER A 6 -14.21 6.54 6.78
CA SER A 6 -14.50 6.82 5.36
C SER A 6 -13.27 6.57 4.47
N ALA A 7 -12.07 6.88 4.96
CA ALA A 7 -10.82 6.63 4.23
C ALA A 7 -10.56 5.11 4.03
N GLN A 8 -10.84 4.30 5.05
CA GLN A 8 -10.72 2.85 4.95
C GLN A 8 -11.71 2.28 3.94
N LYS A 9 -12.97 2.75 3.97
CA LYS A 9 -13.99 2.35 2.99
C LYS A 9 -13.58 2.67 1.56
N LYS A 10 -13.05 3.88 1.30
CA LYS A 10 -12.57 4.28 -0.03
C LYS A 10 -11.45 3.37 -0.56
N LYS A 11 -10.50 2.99 0.31
CA LYS A 11 -9.43 2.06 -0.07
C LYS A 11 -9.98 0.67 -0.42
N VAL A 12 -10.91 0.16 0.39
CA VAL A 12 -11.57 -1.12 0.12
C VAL A 12 -12.33 -1.08 -1.19
N GLU A 13 -13.11 -0.02 -1.42
CA GLU A 13 -13.87 0.20 -2.64
C GLU A 13 -12.96 0.23 -3.88
N LYS A 14 -11.86 0.98 -3.82
CA LYS A 14 -10.89 1.06 -4.91
C LYS A 14 -10.31 -0.30 -5.28
N VAL A 15 -9.85 -1.07 -4.29
CA VAL A 15 -9.29 -2.42 -4.53
C VAL A 15 -10.34 -3.36 -5.12
N MET A 16 -11.57 -3.31 -4.61
CA MET A 16 -12.67 -4.15 -5.10
C MET A 16 -13.14 -3.74 -6.50
N HIS A 17 -13.05 -2.45 -6.84
CA HIS A 17 -13.28 -1.95 -8.18
C HIS A 17 -12.22 -2.49 -9.15
N GLU A 18 -10.93 -2.36 -8.84
CA GLU A 18 -9.84 -2.93 -9.66
C GLU A 18 -9.95 -4.45 -9.82
N TYR A 19 -10.43 -5.16 -8.81
CA TYR A 19 -10.72 -6.59 -8.92
C TYR A 19 -11.86 -6.87 -9.91
N LYS A 20 -12.95 -6.09 -9.83
CA LYS A 20 -14.10 -6.20 -10.74
C LYS A 20 -13.71 -5.93 -12.19
N GLU A 21 -12.80 -4.97 -12.40
CA GLU A 21 -12.22 -4.63 -13.71
C GLU A 21 -11.15 -5.64 -14.18
N GLY A 22 -10.76 -6.61 -13.34
CA GLY A 22 -9.74 -7.61 -13.67
C GLY A 22 -8.32 -7.05 -13.81
N THR A 23 -8.05 -5.89 -13.20
CA THR A 23 -6.75 -5.20 -13.23
C THR A 23 -5.97 -5.34 -11.93
N LEU A 24 -6.62 -5.77 -10.84
CA LEU A 24 -5.97 -5.96 -9.54
C LEU A 24 -4.83 -6.99 -9.62
N LYS A 25 -3.63 -6.57 -9.24
CA LYS A 25 -2.42 -7.41 -9.16
C LYS A 25 -2.06 -7.73 -7.72
N SER A 26 -1.40 -8.86 -7.52
CA SER A 26 -0.91 -9.32 -6.22
C SER A 26 0.62 -9.32 -6.15
N GLY A 27 1.16 -9.31 -4.93
CA GLY A 27 2.59 -9.33 -4.67
C GLY A 27 3.28 -7.98 -4.90
N LYS A 28 4.53 -7.88 -4.44
CA LYS A 28 5.36 -6.68 -4.61
C LYS A 28 5.54 -6.39 -6.10
N ASP A 29 5.25 -5.15 -6.49
CA ASP A 29 5.30 -4.67 -7.88
C ASP A 29 4.43 -5.48 -8.87
N GLY A 30 3.40 -6.19 -8.38
CA GLY A 30 2.50 -6.98 -9.21
C GLY A 30 3.08 -8.32 -9.71
N LYS A 31 4.21 -8.77 -9.15
CA LYS A 31 4.88 -10.03 -9.51
C LYS A 31 4.03 -11.29 -9.27
N GLY A 32 3.06 -11.21 -8.36
CA GLY A 32 2.11 -12.30 -8.10
C GLY A 32 1.01 -12.43 -9.16
N GLY A 33 1.03 -11.60 -10.20
CA GLY A 33 0.05 -11.62 -11.28
C GLY A 33 -1.34 -11.13 -10.84
N LYS A 34 -2.33 -11.34 -11.70
CA LYS A 34 -3.71 -10.94 -11.45
C LYS A 34 -4.34 -11.72 -10.30
N VAL A 35 -5.13 -11.03 -9.49
CA VAL A 35 -5.89 -11.65 -8.39
C VAL A 35 -6.99 -12.53 -8.95
N LYS A 36 -6.98 -13.80 -8.56
CA LYS A 36 -7.90 -14.82 -9.12
C LYS A 36 -9.16 -15.00 -8.29
N SER A 37 -9.13 -14.64 -7.01
CA SER A 37 -10.24 -14.91 -6.09
C SER A 37 -10.69 -13.66 -5.33
N ARG A 38 -12.00 -13.52 -5.15
CA ARG A 38 -12.60 -12.42 -4.38
C ARG A 38 -12.12 -12.40 -2.93
N LYS A 39 -11.89 -13.57 -2.33
CA LYS A 39 -11.32 -13.69 -0.97
C LYS A 39 -9.93 -13.05 -0.88
N GLN A 40 -9.09 -13.24 -1.90
CA GLN A 40 -7.77 -12.63 -1.96
C GLN A 40 -7.86 -11.11 -2.16
N ALA A 41 -8.78 -10.64 -3.02
CA ALA A 41 -9.03 -9.20 -3.18
C ALA A 41 -9.46 -8.55 -1.85
N ILE A 42 -10.36 -9.20 -1.09
CA ILE A 42 -10.77 -8.74 0.24
C ILE A 42 -9.57 -8.69 1.20
N ALA A 43 -8.69 -9.69 1.17
CA ALA A 43 -7.51 -9.70 2.03
C ALA A 43 -6.55 -8.53 1.73
N ILE A 44 -6.34 -8.23 0.44
CA ILE A 44 -5.54 -7.06 0.00
C ILE A 44 -6.23 -5.76 0.44
N ALA A 45 -7.55 -5.66 0.22
CA ALA A 45 -8.34 -4.50 0.62
C ALA A 45 -8.27 -4.24 2.14
N MET A 46 -8.36 -5.29 2.96
CA MET A 46 -8.25 -5.19 4.41
C MET A 46 -6.84 -4.76 4.83
N HIS A 47 -5.81 -5.27 4.17
CA HIS A 47 -4.41 -4.93 4.45
C HIS A 47 -4.09 -3.48 4.07
N GLU A 48 -4.50 -3.04 2.88
CA GLU A 48 -4.28 -1.69 2.36
C GLU A 48 -4.99 -0.62 3.20
N ALA A 49 -6.15 -0.98 3.76
CA ALA A 49 -6.96 -0.12 4.62
C ALA A 49 -6.59 -0.19 6.11
N ASP A 50 -5.52 -0.90 6.48
CA ASP A 50 -5.08 -1.06 7.88
C ASP A 50 -6.20 -1.56 8.80
N ILE A 51 -7.06 -2.44 8.28
CA ILE A 51 -8.18 -3.00 9.06
C ILE A 51 -7.67 -4.29 9.73
N PRO A 52 -7.58 -4.33 11.08
CA PRO A 52 -7.15 -5.52 11.77
C PRO A 52 -8.18 -6.64 11.63
N LYS A 53 -7.69 -7.87 11.49
CA LYS A 53 -8.52 -9.06 11.67
C LYS A 53 -8.99 -9.13 13.12
N ARG A 54 -10.18 -9.69 13.35
CA ARG A 54 -10.72 -9.83 14.71
C ARG A 54 -9.77 -10.70 15.55
N GLY A 55 -9.20 -10.15 16.63
CA GLY A 55 -8.30 -10.85 17.54
C GLY A 55 -6.80 -10.54 17.33
N ASP A 56 -6.42 -9.96 16.20
CA ASP A 56 -5.03 -9.59 15.93
C ASP A 56 -4.72 -8.21 16.53
N LYS A 57 -3.91 -8.17 17.61
CA LYS A 57 -3.28 -6.94 18.07
C LYS A 57 -2.47 -6.36 16.91
N LYS A 58 -2.85 -5.15 16.50
CA LYS A 58 -2.22 -4.28 15.50
C LYS A 58 -0.73 -4.61 15.30
N LYS A 59 -0.39 -5.43 14.29
CA LYS A 59 1.01 -5.57 13.87
C LYS A 59 1.36 -4.25 13.18
N SER A 60 1.95 -3.35 13.94
CA SER A 60 2.51 -2.10 13.46
C SER A 60 3.43 -2.38 12.28
N SER A 61 3.01 -1.94 11.10
CA SER A 61 3.87 -1.33 10.07
C SER A 61 5.30 -1.88 9.99
N SER A 62 5.50 -2.95 9.22
CA SER A 62 6.78 -3.22 8.57
C SER A 62 6.58 -3.33 7.06
N ASN A 63 6.03 -2.26 6.48
CA ASN A 63 6.26 -1.88 5.09
C ASN A 63 6.13 -0.35 4.99
N ASP A 64 6.89 0.35 5.84
CA ASP A 64 7.35 1.70 5.51
C ASP A 64 8.36 1.57 4.36
N THR A 65 7.86 1.45 3.15
CA THR A 65 8.63 1.69 1.94
C THR A 65 7.97 2.83 1.19
N SER A 66 8.04 4.04 1.74
CA SER A 66 7.90 5.30 0.99
C SER A 66 7.78 6.57 1.86
N LYS A 67 8.64 6.82 2.86
CA LYS A 67 8.81 8.20 3.37
C LYS A 67 10.25 8.57 3.76
N LYS A 68 11.18 8.47 2.80
CA LYS A 68 12.40 9.31 2.79
C LYS A 68 12.86 9.67 1.37
N LYS A 69 11.99 10.32 0.60
CA LYS A 69 12.41 11.31 -0.39
C LYS A 69 11.80 12.64 0.02
N LYS A 70 12.65 13.55 0.53
CA LYS A 70 12.68 15.02 0.30
C LYS A 70 13.10 15.82 1.55
N SER A 71 14.37 16.23 1.58
CA SER A 71 14.86 17.49 2.18
C SER A 71 16.35 17.65 1.79
N ALA A 72 16.66 18.37 0.71
CA ALA A 72 17.06 19.78 0.74
C ALA A 72 18.57 19.98 1.04
N GLY A 73 19.31 20.33 -0.02
CA GLY A 73 20.40 21.31 -0.04
C GLY A 73 21.69 21.06 0.75
N LYS A 74 22.81 20.85 0.04
CA LYS A 74 24.04 21.61 0.30
C LYS A 74 24.81 21.88 -0.99
N LYS A 75 25.09 23.17 -1.18
CA LYS A 75 25.81 23.80 -2.30
C LYS A 75 27.28 23.41 -2.33
N SER A 76 27.87 23.62 -3.52
CA SER A 76 29.22 24.15 -3.79
C SER A 76 30.48 23.35 -3.38
N ALA A 77 31.22 22.88 -4.39
CA ALA A 77 32.67 23.06 -4.57
C ALA A 77 33.04 22.47 -5.95
N LYS A 78 33.32 23.29 -6.97
CA LYS A 78 34.62 23.90 -7.30
C LYS A 78 35.25 23.13 -8.47
N SER A 79 35.52 23.91 -9.49
CA SER A 79 36.20 23.61 -10.74
C SER A 79 37.67 23.17 -10.56
N LYS A 80 38.21 22.66 -11.68
CA LYS A 80 39.64 22.51 -12.05
C LYS A 80 40.39 21.29 -11.51
N LYS A 81 40.69 20.32 -12.40
CA LYS A 81 42.08 19.95 -12.76
C LYS A 81 42.14 19.03 -14.00
N SER A 82 42.47 19.61 -15.14
CA SER A 82 43.42 19.12 -16.15
C SER A 82 43.72 20.29 -17.06
#